data_AF-A0A410RLL2-F1
#
_entry.id   AF-A0A410RLL2-F1
#
_cell.length_a   1.000
_cell.length_b   1.000
_cell.length_c   1.000
_cell.angle_alpha   90.00
_cell.angle_beta   90.00
_cell.angle_gamma   90.00
#
_symmetry.space_group_name_H-M   'P 1'
#
loop_
_entity.id
_entity.type
_entity.pdbx_description
1 polymer ?
#
loop_
_entity_poly.entity_id
_entity_poly.type
_entity_poly.pdbx_seq_one_letter_code
_entity_poly.pdbx_strand_id
1 'polypeptide(L)'
;MSQQRRLVLFLSDVEGNLTALRQTLKGVCEGLDLPCPEVKWVEPRPESLADSGWHVAEIPLVSGKTSGKVSSPEEHVDAMTQALSRDFRDRSMGMYVDREHSYARVCMAAPSRPPRAMEGEYLDVLRQAARWLDVETTALARLFSGNAARNLLAAAVDFGPDGKAVETPSHPAPPPEPDEDDRFVEAKLAQAKLLMDEYLNLRK
;
A
#
# COMPACT_ATOMS: atom_id res chain seq x y z
N MET A 1 -9.20 18.27 -5.85
CA MET A 1 -7.74 18.53 -5.80
C MET A 1 -7.19 17.92 -4.51
N SER A 2 -5.99 17.31 -4.56
CA SER A 2 -5.21 16.85 -3.39
C SER A 2 -5.54 15.49 -2.71
N GLN A 3 -5.89 14.43 -3.45
CA GLN A 3 -5.80 13.05 -2.89
C GLN A 3 -4.38 12.46 -2.95
N GLN A 4 -3.39 13.24 -3.39
CA GLN A 4 -2.02 12.78 -3.65
C GLN A 4 -1.23 12.56 -2.36
N ARG A 5 -1.46 13.40 -1.34
CA ARG A 5 -0.81 13.25 -0.02
C ARG A 5 -1.86 13.16 1.06
N ARG A 6 -1.80 12.12 1.88
CA ARG A 6 -2.81 11.83 2.91
C ARG A 6 -2.15 11.31 4.18
N LEU A 7 -2.69 11.75 5.32
CA LEU A 7 -2.36 11.20 6.63
C LEU A 7 -3.61 10.53 7.19
N VAL A 8 -3.48 9.26 7.54
CA VAL A 8 -4.57 8.44 8.05
C VAL A 8 -4.15 7.81 9.36
N LEU A 9 -5.06 7.79 10.33
CA LEU A 9 -4.89 7.16 11.61
C LEU A 9 -5.87 6.00 11.76
N PHE A 10 -5.39 4.91 12.35
CA PHE A 10 -6.13 3.72 12.70
C PHE A 10 -6.08 3.54 14.21
N LEU A 11 -7.24 3.33 14.82
CA LEU A 11 -7.40 3.21 16.27
C LEU A 11 -8.13 1.91 16.57
N SER A 12 -7.53 1.03 17.38
CA SER A 12 -8.28 -0.11 17.93
C SER A 12 -9.16 0.41 19.06
N ASP A 13 -10.45 0.13 18.98
CA ASP A 13 -11.41 0.33 20.08
C ASP A 13 -11.63 1.78 20.60
N VAL A 14 -11.57 2.78 19.72
CA VAL A 14 -12.11 4.10 20.05
C VAL A 14 -13.58 4.12 19.63
N GLU A 15 -14.49 3.85 20.58
CA GLU A 15 -15.93 4.04 20.41
C GLU A 15 -16.24 5.53 20.16
N GLY A 16 -16.05 6.00 18.93
CA GLY A 16 -16.62 7.23 18.40
C GLY A 16 -16.21 8.55 19.07
N ASN A 17 -15.28 8.56 20.03
CA ASN A 17 -14.92 9.79 20.76
C ASN A 17 -13.95 10.67 19.97
N LEU A 18 -14.48 11.28 18.91
CA LEU A 18 -13.77 12.25 18.07
C LEU A 18 -13.29 13.47 18.88
N THR A 19 -13.97 13.81 19.98
CA THR A 19 -13.59 14.91 20.86
C THR A 19 -12.28 14.62 21.60
N ALA A 20 -12.15 13.41 22.18
CA ALA A 20 -10.90 12.96 22.78
C ALA A 20 -9.76 12.90 21.76
N LEU A 21 -10.05 12.37 20.57
CA LEU A 21 -9.09 12.32 19.46
C LEU A 21 -8.56 13.72 19.10
N ARG A 22 -9.47 14.70 18.94
CA ARG A 22 -9.11 16.10 18.69
C ARG A 22 -8.30 16.72 19.83
N GLN A 23 -8.61 16.38 21.07
CA GLN A 23 -7.89 16.90 22.23
C GLN A 23 -6.43 16.39 22.28
N THR A 24 -6.22 15.09 22.08
CA THR A 24 -4.86 14.52 21.97
C THR A 24 -4.09 15.15 20.82
N LEU A 25 -4.71 15.25 19.63
CA LEU A 25 -4.06 15.83 18.45
C LEU A 25 -3.75 17.32 18.63
N LYS A 26 -4.62 18.07 19.32
CA LYS A 26 -4.37 19.46 19.69
C LYS A 26 -3.10 19.59 20.53
N GLY A 27 -2.93 18.76 21.56
CA GLY A 27 -1.72 18.78 22.39
C GLY A 27 -0.44 18.45 21.60
N VAL A 28 -0.50 17.49 20.68
CA VAL A 28 0.62 17.18 19.78
C VAL A 28 0.93 18.36 18.86
N CYS A 29 -0.09 18.98 18.27
CA CYS A 29 0.09 20.11 17.35
C CYS A 29 0.64 21.35 18.07
N GLU A 30 0.20 21.64 19.29
CA GLU A 30 0.76 22.70 20.13
C GLU A 30 2.24 22.45 20.44
N GLY A 31 2.61 21.21 20.78
CA GLY A 31 4.01 20.83 21.01
C GLY A 31 4.89 20.89 19.75
N LEU A 32 4.29 20.77 18.58
CA LEU A 32 4.96 20.87 17.27
C LEU A 32 4.80 22.24 16.61
N ASP A 33 4.18 23.24 17.26
CA ASP A 33 3.90 24.56 16.68
C ASP A 33 3.15 24.49 15.33
N LEU A 34 2.15 23.59 15.27
CA LEU A 34 1.30 23.34 14.11
C LEU A 34 -0.15 23.78 14.36
N PRO A 35 -0.88 24.20 13.32
CA PRO A 35 -2.33 24.38 13.42
C PRO A 35 -3.01 23.06 13.77
N CYS A 36 -4.01 23.12 14.66
CA CYS A 36 -4.82 21.94 14.99
C CYS A 36 -5.62 21.49 13.75
N PRO A 37 -5.45 20.25 13.27
CA PRO A 37 -6.11 19.78 12.07
C PRO A 37 -7.59 19.48 12.29
N GLU A 38 -8.40 19.65 11.23
CA GLU A 38 -9.79 19.18 11.23
C GLU A 38 -9.84 17.66 11.02
N VAL A 39 -10.13 16.92 12.08
CA VAL A 39 -10.20 15.45 12.04
C VAL A 39 -11.60 14.99 11.66
N LYS A 40 -11.67 14.04 10.72
CA LYS A 40 -12.91 13.41 10.25
C LYS A 40 -12.77 11.90 10.24
N TRP A 41 -13.81 11.18 10.66
CA TRP A 41 -13.89 9.74 10.44
C TRP A 41 -14.04 9.46 8.95
N VAL A 42 -13.41 8.40 8.46
CA VAL A 42 -13.61 7.94 7.08
C VAL A 42 -14.94 7.20 7.00
N GLU A 43 -15.85 7.74 6.19
CA GLU A 43 -17.17 7.16 5.92
C GLU A 43 -17.37 6.88 4.42
N PRO A 44 -17.89 5.71 4.03
CA PRO A 44 -18.24 4.57 4.89
C PRO A 44 -16.99 3.87 5.44
N ARG A 45 -17.08 3.36 6.68
CA ARG A 45 -16.02 2.55 7.31
C ARG A 45 -15.82 1.28 6.48
N PRO A 46 -14.61 0.97 5.99
CA PRO A 46 -14.38 -0.26 5.24
C PRO A 46 -14.69 -1.48 6.11
N GLU A 47 -15.55 -2.39 5.65
CA GLU A 47 -16.03 -3.56 6.41
C GLU A 47 -14.87 -4.38 6.99
N SER A 48 -13.84 -4.66 6.19
CA SER A 48 -12.65 -5.40 6.63
C SER A 48 -11.91 -4.75 7.80
N LEU A 49 -11.92 -3.41 7.90
CA LEU A 49 -11.32 -2.67 9.02
C LEU A 49 -12.28 -2.63 10.22
N ALA A 50 -13.58 -2.67 9.98
CA ALA A 50 -14.57 -2.80 11.04
C ALA A 50 -14.51 -4.17 11.72
N ASP A 51 -14.43 -5.25 10.94
CA ASP A 51 -14.35 -6.62 11.42
C ASP A 51 -13.08 -6.89 12.26
N SER A 52 -12.00 -6.19 11.93
CA SER A 52 -10.72 -6.24 12.67
C SER A 52 -10.65 -5.24 13.84
N GLY A 53 -11.73 -4.51 14.13
CA GLY A 53 -11.83 -3.60 15.27
C GLY A 53 -11.17 -2.23 15.09
N TRP A 54 -10.81 -1.85 13.86
CA TRP A 54 -10.11 -0.59 13.56
C TRP A 54 -11.04 0.54 13.10
N HIS A 55 -10.94 1.67 13.77
CA HIS A 55 -11.57 2.93 13.36
C HIS A 55 -10.57 3.79 12.58
N VAL A 56 -11.03 4.45 11.53
CA VAL A 56 -10.15 5.17 10.59
C VAL A 56 -10.49 6.65 10.59
N ALA A 57 -9.52 7.49 10.96
CA ALA A 57 -9.62 8.94 10.87
C ALA A 57 -8.69 9.49 9.81
N GLU A 58 -9.19 10.41 8.99
CA GLU A 58 -8.39 11.17 8.04
C GLU A 58 -8.02 12.53 8.64
N ILE A 59 -6.76 12.91 8.44
CA ILE A 59 -6.20 14.17 8.89
C ILE A 59 -5.66 14.93 7.68
N PRO A 60 -6.09 16.18 7.45
CA PRO A 60 -5.52 17.02 6.43
C PRO A 60 -4.06 17.30 6.78
N LEU A 61 -3.18 17.23 5.78
CA LEU A 61 -1.78 17.58 5.98
C LEU A 61 -1.66 19.06 6.27
N VAL A 62 -1.12 19.36 7.45
CA VAL A 62 -0.84 20.73 7.86
C VAL A 62 0.66 20.95 7.75
N SER A 63 1.07 21.73 6.76
CA SER A 63 2.45 22.19 6.64
C SER A 63 2.63 23.49 7.42
N GLY A 64 3.27 23.41 8.58
CA GLY A 64 3.70 24.58 9.35
C GLY A 64 5.19 24.84 9.17
N LYS A 65 5.58 26.11 9.08
CA LYS A 65 6.98 26.50 9.30
C LYS A 65 7.17 26.67 10.80
N THR A 66 7.71 25.67 11.47
CA THR A 66 8.12 25.81 12.87
C THR A 66 9.48 26.49 12.89
N SER A 67 9.74 27.30 13.92
CA SER A 67 10.99 27.98 14.28
C SER A 67 12.28 27.44 13.61
N GLY A 68 12.51 27.78 12.33
CA GLY A 68 13.71 27.43 11.56
C GLY A 68 13.87 25.96 11.11
N LYS A 69 12.99 25.03 11.51
CA LYS A 69 13.07 23.61 11.11
C LYS A 69 11.81 23.22 10.34
N VAL A 70 11.96 22.68 9.14
CA VAL A 70 10.82 22.14 8.38
C VAL A 70 10.42 20.84 9.05
N SER A 71 9.33 20.85 9.81
CA SER A 71 8.76 19.65 10.41
C SER A 71 8.19 18.76 9.30
N SER A 72 8.69 17.52 9.20
CA SER A 72 8.29 16.63 8.10
C SER A 72 6.95 15.94 8.40
N PRO A 73 6.16 15.60 7.38
CA PRO A 73 4.95 14.80 7.56
C PRO A 73 5.21 13.45 8.27
N GLU A 74 6.42 12.91 8.14
CA GLU A 74 6.84 11.68 8.83
C GLU A 74 6.94 11.87 10.35
N GLU A 75 7.58 12.97 10.79
CA GLU A 75 7.67 13.29 12.22
C GLU A 75 6.28 13.53 12.82
N HIS A 76 5.37 14.14 12.05
CA HIS A 76 3.98 14.34 12.47
C HIS A 76 3.23 13.02 12.68
N VAL A 77 3.32 12.08 11.72
CA VAL A 77 2.59 10.82 11.82
C VAL A 77 3.09 9.99 13.00
N ASP A 78 4.39 9.99 13.26
CA ASP A 78 4.99 9.28 14.38
C ASP A 78 4.55 9.88 15.73
N ALA A 79 4.62 11.21 15.87
CA ALA A 79 4.22 11.91 17.08
C ALA A 79 2.74 11.72 17.41
N MET A 80 1.87 11.88 16.40
CA MET A 80 0.41 11.67 16.55
C MET A 80 0.11 10.22 16.95
N THR A 81 0.70 9.25 16.25
CA THR A 81 0.48 7.82 16.54
C THR A 81 0.87 7.49 17.97
N GLN A 82 2.05 7.92 18.42
CA GLN A 82 2.54 7.65 19.77
C GLN A 82 1.67 8.31 20.84
N ALA A 83 1.26 9.57 20.65
CA ALA A 83 0.39 10.26 21.60
C ALA A 83 -0.96 9.55 21.74
N LEU A 84 -1.55 9.10 20.63
CA LEU A 84 -2.81 8.38 20.64
C LEU A 84 -2.70 7.05 21.38
N SER A 85 -1.63 6.29 21.16
CA SER A 85 -1.45 5.03 21.89
C SER A 85 -1.34 5.25 23.41
N ARG A 86 -0.71 6.36 23.83
CA ARG A 86 -0.56 6.70 25.25
C ARG A 86 -1.89 7.15 25.87
N ASP A 87 -2.61 8.04 25.19
CA ASP A 87 -3.84 8.63 25.72
C ASP A 87 -5.00 7.64 25.74
N PHE A 88 -5.16 6.87 24.65
CA PHE A 88 -6.21 5.85 24.54
C PHE A 88 -5.81 4.52 25.18
N ARG A 89 -4.55 4.36 25.58
CA ARG A 89 -3.99 3.13 26.17
C ARG A 89 -4.26 1.89 25.33
N ASP A 90 -4.27 2.05 24.02
CA ASP A 90 -4.46 0.95 23.06
C ASP A 90 -3.57 1.12 21.82
N ARG A 91 -3.69 0.21 20.85
CA ARG A 91 -2.92 0.22 19.62
C ARG A 91 -3.42 1.33 18.71
N SER A 92 -2.47 2.09 18.19
CA SER A 92 -2.70 3.07 17.15
C SER A 92 -1.73 2.81 16.01
N MET A 93 -2.18 3.11 14.79
CA MET A 93 -1.32 3.12 13.62
C MET A 93 -1.54 4.42 12.86
N GLY A 94 -0.46 5.06 12.44
CA GLY A 94 -0.52 6.20 11.54
C GLY A 94 0.15 5.85 10.22
N MET A 95 -0.41 6.34 9.12
CA MET A 95 0.12 6.13 7.79
C MET A 95 0.09 7.44 7.01
N TYR A 96 1.26 7.86 6.55
CA TYR A 96 1.45 8.93 5.59
C TYR A 96 1.68 8.32 4.21
N VAL A 97 0.97 8.85 3.22
CA VAL A 97 1.10 8.43 1.83
C VAL A 97 1.36 9.65 0.97
N ASP A 98 2.38 9.57 0.12
CA ASP A 98 2.65 10.49 -0.98
C ASP A 98 2.68 9.72 -2.30
N ARG A 99 1.54 9.74 -3.00
CA ARG A 99 1.36 9.01 -4.27
C ARG A 99 2.11 9.63 -5.43
N GLU A 100 2.45 10.92 -5.35
CA GLU A 100 3.18 11.61 -6.41
C GLU A 100 4.61 11.05 -6.53
N HIS A 101 5.20 10.69 -5.38
CA HIS A 101 6.57 10.19 -5.29
C HIS A 101 6.65 8.68 -5.03
N SER A 102 5.53 7.95 -5.13
CA SER A 102 5.40 6.53 -4.75
C SER A 102 6.01 6.24 -3.37
N TYR A 103 5.80 7.14 -2.41
CA TYR A 103 6.40 7.07 -1.09
C TYR A 103 5.31 6.92 -0.02
N ALA A 104 5.63 6.16 1.02
CA ALA A 104 4.80 6.13 2.22
C ALA A 104 5.63 5.88 3.47
N ARG A 105 5.04 6.21 4.61
CA ARG A 105 5.53 5.85 5.92
C ARG A 105 4.38 5.34 6.76
N VAL A 106 4.61 4.26 7.50
CA VAL A 106 3.68 3.71 8.47
C VAL A 106 4.37 3.61 9.84
N CYS A 107 3.64 3.96 10.89
CA CYS A 107 4.07 3.86 12.27
C CYS A 107 3.00 3.15 13.07
N MET A 108 3.38 2.20 13.91
CA MET A 108 2.49 1.49 14.83
C MET A 108 3.01 1.64 16.26
N ALA A 109 2.14 2.10 17.14
CA ALA A 109 2.42 2.25 18.56
C ALA A 109 1.44 1.40 19.39
N ALA A 110 1.94 0.91 20.52
CA ALA A 110 1.15 0.22 21.54
C ALA A 110 1.70 0.58 22.93
N PRO A 111 0.89 0.59 24.00
CA PRO A 111 1.33 1.08 25.32
C PRO A 111 2.48 0.28 25.93
N SER A 112 2.58 -1.01 25.58
CA SER A 112 3.52 -1.97 26.18
C SER A 112 4.69 -2.34 25.26
N ARG A 113 4.85 -1.67 24.12
CA ARG A 113 5.88 -2.01 23.13
C ARG A 113 6.52 -0.74 22.55
N PRO A 114 7.81 -0.76 22.20
CA PRO A 114 8.40 0.33 21.46
C PRO A 114 7.65 0.50 20.12
N PRO A 115 7.46 1.75 19.65
CA PRO A 115 6.83 1.98 18.36
C PRO A 115 7.71 1.38 17.26
N ARG A 116 7.07 0.84 16.23
CA ARG A 116 7.73 0.36 15.01
C ARG A 116 7.28 1.20 13.84
N ALA A 117 8.22 1.56 12.97
CA ALA A 117 7.94 2.33 11.77
C ALA A 117 8.62 1.69 10.56
N MET A 118 8.04 1.90 9.38
CA MET A 118 8.60 1.53 8.09
C MET A 118 8.33 2.66 7.10
N GLU A 119 9.31 2.96 6.28
CA GLU A 119 9.20 3.94 5.20
C GLU A 119 9.80 3.39 3.92
N GLY A 120 9.39 3.94 2.78
CA GLY A 120 9.91 3.57 1.48
C GLY A 120 8.83 3.61 0.41
N GLU A 121 8.90 2.64 -0.51
CA GLU A 121 7.97 2.53 -1.63
C GLU A 121 6.53 2.28 -1.14
N TYR A 122 5.58 2.96 -1.75
CA TYR A 122 4.18 2.98 -1.35
C TYR A 122 3.57 1.57 -1.21
N LEU A 123 3.77 0.68 -2.18
CA LEU A 123 3.17 -0.66 -2.17
C LEU A 123 3.80 -1.56 -1.11
N ASP A 124 5.11 -1.45 -0.88
CA ASP A 124 5.78 -2.22 0.17
C ASP A 124 5.32 -1.81 1.56
N VAL A 125 5.22 -0.50 1.80
CA VAL A 125 4.68 0.05 3.05
C VAL A 125 3.21 -0.33 3.22
N LEU A 126 2.42 -0.30 2.15
CA LEU A 126 1.01 -0.68 2.17
C LEU A 126 0.81 -2.16 2.50
N ARG A 127 1.61 -3.06 1.93
CA ARG A 127 1.60 -4.50 2.24
C ARG A 127 1.95 -4.74 3.70
N GLN A 128 2.95 -4.04 4.22
CA GLN A 128 3.35 -4.17 5.61
C GLN A 128 2.27 -3.61 6.57
N ALA A 129 1.69 -2.46 6.25
CA ALA A 129 0.59 -1.87 7.00
C ALA A 129 -0.63 -2.81 7.07
N ALA A 130 -0.99 -3.44 5.95
CA ALA A 130 -2.07 -4.43 5.89
C ALA A 130 -1.80 -5.64 6.81
N ARG A 131 -0.56 -6.16 6.81
CA ARG A 131 -0.14 -7.22 7.74
C ARG A 131 -0.21 -6.80 9.21
N TRP A 132 0.07 -5.54 9.52
CA TRP A 132 0.01 -5.05 10.89
C TRP A 132 -1.41 -4.83 11.39
N LEU A 133 -2.31 -4.41 10.50
CA LEU A 133 -3.74 -4.25 10.78
C LEU A 133 -4.53 -5.56 10.74
N ASP A 134 -3.93 -6.64 10.21
CA ASP A 134 -4.58 -7.93 9.97
C ASP A 134 -5.75 -7.83 8.97
N VAL A 135 -5.50 -7.15 7.85
CA VAL A 135 -6.48 -6.96 6.76
C VAL A 135 -5.88 -7.24 5.40
N GLU A 136 -6.73 -7.43 4.38
CA GLU A 136 -6.29 -7.57 3.00
C GLU A 136 -5.65 -6.28 2.47
N THR A 137 -4.50 -6.41 1.79
CA THR A 137 -3.82 -5.28 1.13
C THR A 137 -4.73 -4.55 0.14
N THR A 138 -5.59 -5.29 -0.57
CA THR A 138 -6.59 -4.74 -1.51
C THR A 138 -7.62 -3.86 -0.81
N ALA A 139 -8.07 -4.26 0.37
CA ALA A 139 -9.03 -3.49 1.15
C ALA A 139 -8.40 -2.20 1.69
N LEU A 140 -7.16 -2.28 2.19
CA LEU A 140 -6.41 -1.10 2.61
C LEU A 140 -6.08 -0.17 1.42
N ALA A 141 -5.74 -0.72 0.26
CA ALA A 141 -5.44 0.05 -0.96
C ALA A 141 -6.65 0.88 -1.44
N ARG A 142 -7.87 0.35 -1.34
CA ARG A 142 -9.11 1.06 -1.70
C ARG A 142 -9.30 2.33 -0.87
N LEU A 143 -8.83 2.35 0.38
CA LEU A 143 -8.88 3.53 1.23
C LEU A 143 -8.10 4.72 0.62
N PHE A 144 -6.97 4.45 -0.03
CA PHE A 144 -6.07 5.47 -0.58
C PHE A 144 -6.27 5.74 -2.08
N SER A 145 -6.72 4.73 -2.83
CA SER A 145 -6.79 4.76 -4.30
C SER A 145 -8.20 4.53 -4.87
N GLY A 146 -9.21 4.30 -4.03
CA GLY A 146 -10.56 3.97 -4.50
C GLY A 146 -10.54 2.75 -5.44
N ASN A 147 -11.27 2.83 -6.55
CA ASN A 147 -11.33 1.75 -7.55
C ASN A 147 -10.01 1.52 -8.31
N ALA A 148 -9.08 2.49 -8.32
CA ALA A 148 -7.77 2.33 -8.98
C ALA A 148 -6.83 1.37 -8.23
N ALA A 149 -7.15 1.02 -6.98
CA ALA A 149 -6.39 0.10 -6.14
C ALA A 149 -6.22 -1.30 -6.76
N ARG A 150 -7.25 -1.81 -7.44
CA ARG A 150 -7.25 -3.16 -8.02
C ARG A 150 -6.24 -3.27 -9.17
N ASN A 151 -6.16 -2.24 -10.01
CA ASN A 151 -5.27 -2.22 -11.16
C ASN A 151 -3.80 -2.04 -10.75
N LEU A 152 -3.53 -1.22 -9.72
CA LEU A 152 -2.17 -1.02 -9.21
C LEU A 152 -1.60 -2.29 -8.56
N LEU A 153 -2.42 -3.00 -7.79
CA LEU A 153 -1.99 -4.26 -7.18
C LEU A 153 -1.85 -5.37 -8.22
N ALA A 154 -2.71 -5.44 -9.23
CA ALA A 154 -2.56 -6.39 -10.34
C ALA A 154 -1.26 -6.15 -11.11
N ALA A 155 -0.99 -4.90 -11.50
CA ALA A 155 0.25 -4.52 -12.18
C ALA A 155 1.51 -4.80 -11.32
N ALA A 156 1.41 -4.66 -10.00
CA ALA A 156 2.53 -4.95 -9.10
C ALA A 156 2.78 -6.44 -8.84
N VAL A 157 1.79 -7.31 -9.14
CA VAL A 157 1.96 -8.77 -9.11
C VAL A 157 2.63 -9.27 -10.40
N ASP A 158 2.43 -8.56 -11.53
CA ASP A 158 3.10 -8.85 -12.80
C ASP A 158 4.63 -8.56 -12.78
N PHE A 159 5.13 -7.82 -11.78
CA PHE A 159 6.57 -7.60 -11.57
C PHE A 159 7.17 -8.49 -10.45
N GLY A 160 6.80 -9.78 -10.42
CA GLY A 160 7.59 -10.81 -9.74
C GLY A 160 8.87 -11.16 -10.54
N PRO A 161 9.93 -11.71 -9.92
CA PRO A 161 11.23 -11.95 -10.58
C PRO A 161 11.22 -13.02 -11.69
N ASP A 162 10.07 -13.63 -11.96
CA ASP A 162 9.87 -14.54 -13.08
C ASP A 162 8.71 -14.02 -13.92
N GLY A 163 9.04 -13.18 -14.91
CA GLY A 163 8.09 -12.51 -15.81
C GLY A 163 7.33 -13.45 -16.73
N LYS A 164 6.42 -14.25 -16.18
CA LYS A 164 5.34 -14.89 -16.93
C LYS A 164 4.01 -14.33 -16.44
N ALA A 165 3.58 -13.27 -17.13
CA ALA A 165 2.25 -12.70 -17.02
C ALA A 165 1.21 -13.82 -17.20
N VAL A 166 0.36 -14.02 -16.19
CA VAL A 166 -0.80 -14.90 -16.28
C VAL A 166 -2.00 -14.00 -16.53
N GLU A 167 -2.27 -13.71 -17.80
CA GLU A 167 -3.50 -13.05 -18.21
C GLU A 167 -4.69 -14.02 -18.07
N THR A 168 -5.74 -13.61 -17.34
CA THR A 168 -7.03 -14.30 -17.30
C THR A 168 -8.00 -13.62 -18.28
N PRO A 169 -8.98 -14.35 -18.86
CA PRO A 169 -9.31 -14.24 -20.27
C PRO A 169 -10.53 -13.36 -20.56
N SER A 170 -10.45 -12.54 -21.61
CA SER A 170 -11.64 -12.11 -22.35
C SER A 170 -11.27 -11.75 -23.78
N HIS A 171 -11.85 -12.49 -24.73
CA HIS A 171 -11.67 -12.51 -26.19
C HIS A 171 -10.54 -13.43 -26.71
N PRO A 172 -10.85 -14.37 -27.64
CA PRO A 172 -9.79 -15.06 -28.37
C PRO A 172 -9.14 -14.04 -29.30
N ALA A 173 -7.95 -13.58 -28.91
CA ALA A 173 -7.08 -12.86 -29.82
C ALA A 173 -6.77 -13.76 -31.03
N PRO A 174 -6.64 -13.20 -32.25
CA PRO A 174 -6.11 -13.94 -33.38
C PRO A 174 -4.77 -14.59 -32.98
N PRO A 175 -4.46 -15.79 -33.51
CA PRO A 175 -3.28 -16.55 -33.10
C PRO A 175 -2.04 -15.64 -33.16
N PRO A 176 -1.22 -15.61 -32.10
CA PRO A 176 -0.05 -14.76 -32.05
C PRO A 176 0.83 -15.08 -33.27
N GLU A 177 1.31 -14.05 -33.94
CA GLU A 177 2.29 -14.23 -35.01
C GLU A 177 3.51 -14.93 -34.41
N PRO A 178 4.04 -15.99 -35.05
CA PRO A 178 5.18 -16.72 -34.53
C PRO A 178 6.36 -15.75 -34.39
N ASP A 179 6.83 -15.65 -33.15
CA ASP A 179 7.96 -14.81 -32.78
C ASP A 179 9.27 -15.41 -33.34
N GLU A 180 10.39 -14.70 -33.13
CA GLU A 180 11.68 -15.14 -33.66
C GLU A 180 12.11 -16.49 -33.07
N ASP A 181 11.70 -16.78 -31.84
CA ASP A 181 12.00 -18.03 -31.15
C ASP A 181 11.17 -19.19 -31.72
N ASP A 182 9.88 -18.97 -32.01
CA ASP A 182 9.01 -19.95 -32.66
C ASP A 182 9.56 -20.35 -34.03
N ARG A 183 10.00 -19.38 -34.84
CA ARG A 183 10.62 -19.66 -36.15
C ARG A 183 11.93 -20.42 -36.01
N PHE A 184 12.72 -20.12 -34.99
CA PHE A 184 13.96 -20.83 -34.72
C PHE A 184 13.69 -22.28 -34.31
N VAL A 185 12.70 -22.52 -33.46
CA VAL A 185 12.28 -23.86 -33.03
C VAL A 185 11.75 -24.66 -34.21
N GLU A 186 10.90 -24.08 -35.06
CA GLU A 186 10.41 -24.74 -36.28
C GLU A 186 11.55 -25.10 -37.24
N ALA A 187 12.50 -24.19 -37.45
CA ALA A 187 13.68 -24.47 -38.27
C ALA A 187 14.53 -25.62 -37.70
N LYS A 188 14.66 -25.69 -36.37
CA LYS A 188 15.38 -26.78 -35.69
C LYS A 188 14.63 -28.11 -35.75
N LEU A 189 13.31 -28.09 -35.61
CA LEU A 189 12.47 -29.28 -35.76
C LEU A 189 12.52 -29.82 -37.19
N ALA A 190 12.53 -28.94 -38.20
CA ALA A 190 12.70 -29.33 -39.60
C ALA A 190 14.07 -29.97 -39.86
N GLN A 191 15.15 -29.39 -39.32
CA GLN A 191 16.49 -29.98 -39.40
C GLN A 191 16.57 -31.34 -38.71
N ALA A 192 15.96 -31.48 -37.53
CA ALA A 192 15.94 -32.75 -36.79
C ALA A 192 15.19 -33.84 -37.56
N LYS A 193 14.09 -33.49 -38.24
CA LYS A 193 13.33 -34.43 -39.05
C LYS A 193 14.13 -34.95 -40.25
N LEU A 194 14.87 -34.09 -40.94
CA LEU A 194 15.76 -34.49 -42.03
C LEU A 194 16.84 -35.46 -41.55
N LEU A 195 17.46 -35.16 -40.40
CA LEU A 195 18.48 -36.04 -39.80
C LEU A 195 17.90 -37.39 -39.38
N MET A 196 16.66 -37.43 -38.88
CA MET A 196 15.98 -38.68 -38.56
C MET A 196 15.68 -39.51 -39.81
N ASP A 197 15.22 -38.88 -40.89
CA ASP A 197 14.96 -39.56 -42.15
C ASP A 197 16.25 -40.10 -42.78
N GLU A 198 17.36 -39.35 -42.69
CA GLU A 198 18.68 -39.84 -43.08
C GLU A 198 19.11 -41.04 -42.24
N TYR A 199 18.94 -40.99 -40.91
CA TYR A 199 19.31 -42.09 -40.03
C TYR A 199 18.45 -43.35 -40.26
N LEU A 200 17.17 -43.18 -40.58
CA LEU A 200 16.27 -44.28 -40.94
C LEU A 200 16.64 -44.89 -42.30
N ASN A 201 17.05 -44.06 -43.27
CA ASN A 201 17.49 -44.53 -44.59
C ASN A 201 18.89 -45.18 -44.57
N LEU A 202 19.76 -44.81 -43.62
CA LEU A 202 21.06 -45.46 -43.38
C LEU A 202 20.95 -46.83 -42.68
N ARG A 203 19.77 -47.17 -42.13
CA ARG A 203 19.49 -48.44 -41.43
C ARG A 203 18.74 -49.48 -42.27
N LYS A 204 18.44 -49.20 -43.54
CA LYS A 204 17.94 -50.16 -44.53
C LYS A 204 19.06 -50.59 -45.46
#